data_AF-A0A8I0GPP9-F1
#
_entry.id   AF-A0A8I0GPP9-F1
#
_cell.length_a   1.000
_cell.length_b   1.000
_cell.length_c   1.000
_cell.angle_alpha   90.00
_cell.angle_beta   90.00
_cell.angle_gamma   90.00
#
_symmetry.space_group_name_H-M   'P 1'
#
loop_
_entity.id
_entity.type
_entity.pdbx_description
1 polymer ?
#
loop_
_entity_poly.entity_id
_entity_poly.type
_entity_poly.pdbx_seq_one_letter_code
_entity_poly.pdbx_strand_id
1 'polypeptide(L)'
;MNPAVLFLLIGSVYLVIIAYGVVRTRKRGLPPRARILLAAVQVVPPPLLLFGALLTTGDAFAIGGWGIMLAMLLVAGALLALCTDLVARRLL
;
A
#
# COMPACT_ATOMS: atom_id res chain seq x y z
N MET A 1 1.77 -6.91 22.89
CA MET A 1 2.60 -6.14 21.93
C MET A 1 2.00 -4.76 21.76
N ASN A 2 2.82 -3.71 21.67
CA ASN A 2 2.33 -2.33 21.49
C ASN A 2 1.66 -2.20 20.09
N PRO A 3 0.42 -1.72 19.98
CA PRO A 3 -0.31 -1.60 18.71
C PRO A 3 0.44 -0.73 17.68
N ALA A 4 1.22 0.26 18.12
CA ALA A 4 2.07 1.05 17.23
C ALA A 4 3.18 0.23 16.56
N VAL A 5 3.77 -0.73 17.29
CA VAL A 5 4.83 -1.62 16.76
C VAL A 5 4.26 -2.58 15.71
N LEU A 6 3.08 -3.14 15.99
CA LEU A 6 2.34 -3.97 15.04
C LEU A 6 2.03 -3.20 13.76
N PHE A 7 1.58 -1.95 13.89
CA PHE A 7 1.29 -1.10 12.74
C PHE A 7 2.53 -0.81 11.90
N LEU A 8 3.64 -0.41 12.53
CA LEU A 8 4.89 -0.16 11.80
C LEU A 8 5.39 -1.40 11.08
N LEU A 9 5.27 -2.57 11.70
CA LEU A 9 5.67 -3.85 11.10
C LEU A 9 4.78 -4.22 9.91
N ILE A 10 3.45 -4.14 10.07
CA ILE A 10 2.50 -4.42 8.98
C ILE A 10 2.67 -3.41 7.84
N GLY A 11 2.78 -2.12 8.17
CA GLY A 11 2.95 -1.06 7.19
C GLY A 11 4.25 -1.18 6.39
N SER A 12 5.37 -1.50 7.06
CA SER A 12 6.65 -1.73 6.37
C SER A 12 6.63 -2.96 5.47
N VAL A 13 6.07 -4.09 5.93
CA VAL A 13 5.89 -5.28 5.10
C VAL A 13 5.02 -4.99 3.87
N TYR A 14 3.92 -4.26 4.07
CA TYR A 14 3.04 -3.82 2.99
C TYR A 14 3.77 -2.97 1.93
N LEU A 15 4.58 -2.00 2.34
CA LEU A 15 5.36 -1.17 1.42
C LEU A 15 6.38 -2.00 0.62
N VAL A 16 7.03 -2.98 1.25
CA VAL A 16 7.96 -3.90 0.58
C VAL A 16 7.24 -4.73 -0.49
N ILE A 17 6.04 -5.23 -0.19
CA ILE A 17 5.23 -6.00 -1.15
C ILE A 17 4.90 -5.15 -2.39
N ILE A 18 4.52 -3.88 -2.20
CA ILE A 18 4.24 -2.95 -3.31
C ILE A 18 5.50 -2.74 -4.15
N ALA A 19 6.62 -2.38 -3.52
CA ALA A 19 7.87 -2.12 -4.24
C ALA A 19 8.30 -3.35 -5.07
N TYR A 20 8.27 -4.54 -4.46
CA TYR A 20 8.60 -5.79 -5.15
C TYR A 20 7.64 -6.09 -6.31
N GLY A 21 6.33 -5.92 -6.08
CA GLY A 21 5.30 -6.12 -7.08
C GLY A 21 5.49 -5.23 -8.30
N VAL A 22 5.71 -3.93 -8.08
CA VAL A 22 5.96 -2.95 -9.15
C VAL A 22 7.21 -3.32 -9.96
N VAL A 23 8.33 -3.64 -9.31
CA VAL A 23 9.57 -4.07 -9.99
C VAL A 23 9.35 -5.36 -10.79
N ARG A 24 8.64 -6.34 -10.23
CA ARG A 24 8.36 -7.61 -10.91
C ARG A 24 7.54 -7.40 -12.18
N THR A 25 6.56 -6.49 -12.16
CA THR A 25 5.75 -6.20 -13.35
C THR A 25 6.55 -5.52 -14.47
N ARG A 26 7.53 -4.67 -14.13
CA ARG A 26 8.53 -4.13 -15.08
C ARG A 26 9.37 -5.24 -15.69
N LYS A 27 9.97 -6.10 -14.86
CA LYS A 27 10.84 -7.21 -15.31
C LYS A 27 10.13 -8.19 -16.25
N ARG A 28 8.80 -8.32 -16.12
CA ARG A 28 7.96 -9.13 -17.02
C ARG A 28 7.60 -8.43 -18.34
N GLY A 29 8.04 -7.20 -18.56
CA GLY A 29 7.75 -6.45 -19.79
C GLY A 29 6.28 -6.08 -19.97
N LEU A 30 5.50 -6.03 -18.88
CA LEU A 30 4.06 -5.74 -18.99
C LEU A 30 3.80 -4.33 -19.55
N PRO A 31 2.71 -4.14 -20.32
CA PRO A 31 2.36 -2.83 -20.85
C PRO A 31 2.04 -1.84 -19.73
N PRO A 32 2.26 -0.52 -19.94
CA PRO A 32 2.12 0.50 -18.89
C PRO A 32 0.75 0.46 -18.16
N ARG A 33 -0.34 0.24 -18.91
CA ARG A 33 -1.70 0.18 -18.37
C ARG A 33 -1.87 -0.98 -17.37
N ALA A 34 -1.35 -2.17 -17.70
CA ALA A 34 -1.44 -3.34 -16.82
C ALA A 34 -0.63 -3.15 -15.53
N ARG A 35 0.46 -2.40 -15.60
CA ARG A 35 1.34 -2.15 -14.46
C ARG A 35 0.74 -1.18 -13.46
N ILE A 36 0.13 -0.10 -13.94
CA ILE A 36 -0.64 0.81 -13.10
C ILE A 36 -1.80 0.08 -12.43
N LEU A 37 -2.52 -0.77 -13.18
CA LEU A 37 -3.61 -1.56 -12.63
C LEU A 37 -3.13 -2.50 -11.51
N LEU A 38 -2.04 -3.24 -11.73
CA LEU A 38 -1.49 -4.15 -10.73
C LEU A 38 -0.94 -3.42 -9.50
N ALA A 39 -0.30 -2.26 -9.69
CA ALA A 39 0.12 -1.41 -8.59
C ALA A 39 -1.09 -0.91 -7.78
N ALA A 40 -2.15 -0.45 -8.44
CA ALA A 40 -3.38 -0.04 -7.77
C ALA A 40 -4.01 -1.20 -6.97
N VAL A 41 -4.05 -2.41 -7.53
CA VAL A 41 -4.53 -3.62 -6.84
C VAL A 41 -3.66 -4.02 -5.65
N GLN A 42 -2.38 -3.63 -5.60
CA GLN A 42 -1.54 -3.88 -4.44
C GLN A 42 -1.67 -2.79 -3.37
N VAL A 43 -1.92 -1.55 -3.78
CA VAL A 43 -1.98 -0.39 -2.89
C VAL A 43 -3.37 -0.20 -2.27
N VAL A 44 -4.43 -0.39 -3.05
CA VAL A 44 -5.78 0.05 -2.66
C VAL A 44 -6.49 -0.97 -1.75
N PRO A 45 -6.54 -2.28 -2.08
CA PRO A 45 -7.30 -3.24 -1.30
C PRO A 45 -6.85 -3.42 0.16
N PRO A 46 -5.54 -3.53 0.49
CA PRO A 46 -5.15 -3.77 1.88
C PRO A 46 -5.63 -2.70 2.88
N PRO A 47 -5.39 -1.39 2.68
CA PRO A 47 -5.89 -0.36 3.59
C PRO A 47 -7.42 -0.27 3.58
N LEU A 48 -8.09 -0.52 2.46
CA LEU A 48 -9.56 -0.55 2.40
C LEU A 48 -10.17 -1.70 3.19
N LEU A 49 -9.58 -2.89 3.13
CA LEU A 49 -10.03 -4.05 3.91
C LEU A 49 -9.85 -3.80 5.41
N LEU A 50 -8.71 -3.23 5.81
CA LEU A 50 -8.47 -2.85 7.20
C LEU A 50 -9.42 -1.75 7.67
N PHE A 51 -9.72 -0.77 6.81
CA PHE A 51 -10.68 0.27 7.13
C PHE A 51 -12.11 -0.29 7.25
N GLY A 52 -12.50 -1.20 6.36
CA GLY A 52 -13.78 -1.92 6.46
C GLY A 52 -13.89 -2.73 7.75
N ALA A 53 -12.83 -3.43 8.15
CA ALA A 53 -12.77 -4.13 9.43
C ALA A 53 -12.79 -3.16 10.63
N LEU A 54 -12.24 -1.96 10.50
CA LEU A 54 -12.32 -0.94 11.53
C LEU A 54 -13.77 -0.44 11.70
N LEU A 55 -14.52 -0.28 10.61
CA LEU A 55 -15.92 0.15 10.67
C LEU A 55 -16.83 -0.87 11.38
N THR A 56 -16.52 -2.17 11.33
CA THR A 56 -17.31 -3.18 12.05
C THR A 56 -17.14 -3.13 13.57
N THR A 57 -16.13 -2.40 14.07
CA THR A 57 -15.92 -2.24 15.52
C THR A 57 -16.90 -1.27 16.17
N GLY A 58 -17.51 -0.36 15.40
CA GLY A 58 -18.45 0.65 15.91
C GLY A 58 -17.83 1.73 16.81
N ASP A 59 -16.50 1.73 16.99
CA ASP A 59 -15.81 2.69 17.86
C ASP A 59 -15.39 3.95 17.07
N ALA A 60 -16.11 5.05 17.30
CA ALA A 60 -15.85 6.33 16.65
C ALA A 60 -14.45 6.90 16.91
N PHE A 61 -13.87 6.65 18.10
CA PHE A 61 -12.53 7.13 18.44
C PHE A 61 -11.47 6.33 17.67
N ALA A 62 -11.63 5.00 17.61
CA ALA A 62 -10.75 4.15 16.83
C ALA A 62 -10.84 4.47 15.33
N ILE A 63 -12.05 4.71 14.80
CA ILE A 63 -12.26 5.07 13.39
C ILE A 63 -11.53 6.38 13.03
N GLY A 64 -11.64 7.41 13.87
CA GLY A 64 -10.96 8.69 13.65
C GLY A 64 -9.44 8.56 13.68
N GLY A 65 -8.90 7.93 14.72
CA GLY A 65 -7.44 7.79 14.88
C GLY A 65 -6.80 6.89 13.82
N TRP A 66 -7.29 5.65 13.69
CA TRP A 66 -6.71 4.65 12.79
C TRP A 66 -7.08 4.89 11.33
N GLY A 67 -8.22 5.51 11.05
CA GLY A 67 -8.66 5.86 9.70
C GLY A 67 -7.71 6.82 8.98
N ILE A 68 -7.26 7.87 9.67
CA ILE A 68 -6.27 8.82 9.13
C ILE A 68 -4.97 8.09 8.79
N MET A 69 -4.56 7.17 9.65
CA MET A 69 -3.32 6.43 9.46
C MET A 69 -3.40 5.46 8.26
N LEU A 70 -4.54 4.79 8.06
CA LEU A 70 -4.78 3.95 6.89
C LEU A 70 -4.83 4.77 5.59
N ALA A 71 -5.38 5.98 5.63
CA ALA A 71 -5.35 6.90 4.50
C ALA A 71 -3.91 7.30 4.14
N MET A 72 -3.09 7.63 5.15
CA MET A 72 -1.67 7.94 4.92
C MET A 72 -0.88 6.73 4.39
N LEU A 73 -1.22 5.51 4.82
CA LEU A 73 -0.61 4.29 4.29
C LEU A 73 -0.94 4.08 2.80
N LEU A 74 -2.17 4.40 2.39
CA LEU A 74 -2.59 4.36 1.00
C LEU A 74 -1.82 5.40 0.15
N VAL A 75 -1.68 6.63 0.66
CA VAL A 75 -0.89 7.68 0.00
C VAL A 75 0.59 7.27 -0.12
N ALA A 76 1.18 6.76 0.96
CA ALA A 76 2.56 6.27 0.96
C ALA A 76 2.77 5.13 -0.04
N GLY A 77 1.84 4.16 -0.09
CA GLY A 77 1.89 3.06 -1.05
C GLY A 77 1.80 3.55 -2.50
N ALA A 78 0.93 4.52 -2.79
CA ALA A 78 0.79 5.10 -4.12
C ALA A 78 2.05 5.86 -4.57
N LEU A 79 2.60 6.70 -3.69
CA LEU A 79 3.86 7.41 -3.95
C LEU A 79 5.02 6.44 -4.14
N LEU A 80 5.12 5.41 -3.30
CA LEU A 80 6.15 4.39 -3.43
C LEU A 80 6.03 3.63 -4.76
N ALA A 81 4.82 3.28 -5.17
CA ALA A 81 4.59 2.62 -6.44
C ALA A 81 5.04 3.49 -7.62
N LEU A 82 4.68 4.78 -7.62
CA LEU A 82 5.09 5.74 -8.65
C LEU A 82 6.61 5.92 -8.70
N CYS A 83 7.24 6.17 -7.55
CA CYS A 83 8.68 6.32 -7.45
C CYS A 83 9.42 5.06 -7.92
N THR A 84 8.95 3.89 -7.48
CA THR A 84 9.53 2.60 -7.90
C THR A 84 9.38 2.39 -9.40
N ASP A 85 8.25 2.78 -9.98
CA ASP A 85 8.01 2.68 -11.42
C ASP A 85 8.97 3.53 -12.26
N LEU A 86 9.22 4.76 -11.79
CA LEU A 86 10.12 5.75 -12.39
C LEU A 86 11.58 5.32 -12.27
N VAL A 87 12.00 4.87 -11.09
CA VAL A 87 13.37 4.41 -10.83
C VAL A 87 13.65 3.12 -11.59
N ALA A 88 12.74 2.15 -11.56
CA ALA A 88 12.88 0.90 -12.30
C ALA A 88 12.91 1.10 -13.83
N ARG A 89 12.36 2.22 -14.35
CA ARG A 89 12.48 2.59 -15.77
C ARG A 89 13.91 2.99 -16.16
N ARG A 90 14.70 3.51 -15.22
CA ARG A 90 16.07 4.01 -15.47
C ARG A 90 17.13 2.93 -15.28
N LEU A 91 16.84 1.91 -14.49
CA LEU A 91 17.80 0.88 -14.07
C LEU A 91 17.67 -0.44 -14.83
N LEU A 92 16.53 -0.69 -15.49
CA LEU A 92 16.25 -1.87 -16.32
C LEU A 92 16.14 -1.45 -17.79
#